data_AF-A0A437M148-F1
#
_entry.id   AF-A0A437M148-F1
#
_cell.length_a   1.000
_cell.length_b   1.000
_cell.length_c   1.000
_cell.angle_alpha   90.00
_cell.angle_beta   90.00
_cell.angle_gamma   90.00
#
_symmetry.space_group_name_H-M   'P 1'
#
loop_
_entity.id
_entity.type
_entity.pdbx_description
1 polymer ?
#
loop_
_entity_poly.entity_id
_entity_poly.type
_entity_poly.pdbx_seq_one_letter_code
_entity_poly.pdbx_strand_id
1 'polypeptide(L)'
;MQLQPAAFNRLLGDMGQACHWRRAFLCPCRTPYSGAADHLCPNCNGLGTFWTKHIEAHTGLTGLKTAREWASFGMWESGDVVWSVPSDSALYGAGESDQVVMINSEETWNGTLTRGAPDERLPAYLVKIEDVFVLTGNGPETVARPGLASMQAGGAPIWPDGQGPAEGQQYSIRARRRPTFFIFKNLPQDRAHHGGKDLPRRVVGRRFELFGAGQKE
;
A
#
# COMPACT_ATOMS: atom_id res chain seq x y z
N MET A 1 -22.63 31.87 -1.25
CA MET A 1 -21.28 31.32 -1.51
C MET A 1 -21.39 30.35 -2.68
N GLN A 2 -20.84 30.68 -3.86
CA GLN A 2 -20.85 29.76 -5.00
C GLN A 2 -19.69 28.77 -4.87
N LEU A 3 -20.00 27.47 -4.76
CA LEU A 3 -18.99 26.42 -4.82
C LEU A 3 -18.48 26.32 -6.27
N GLN A 4 -17.18 26.52 -6.48
CA GLN A 4 -16.52 26.39 -7.78
C GLN A 4 -15.60 25.16 -7.79
N PRO A 5 -16.07 23.99 -8.27
CA PRO A 5 -15.28 22.75 -8.24
C PRO A 5 -13.92 22.88 -8.94
N ALA A 6 -13.87 23.57 -10.08
CA ALA A 6 -12.63 23.78 -10.82
C ALA A 6 -11.57 24.58 -10.02
N ALA A 7 -11.98 25.55 -9.20
CA ALA A 7 -11.05 26.29 -8.36
C ALA A 7 -10.47 25.41 -7.24
N PHE A 8 -11.30 24.53 -6.66
CA PHE A 8 -10.85 23.58 -5.64
C PHE A 8 -9.97 22.46 -6.21
N ASN A 9 -10.32 21.92 -7.38
CA ASN A 9 -9.50 20.92 -8.05
C ASN A 9 -8.12 21.47 -8.41
N ARG A 10 -8.02 22.73 -8.87
CA ARG A 10 -6.71 23.39 -9.08
C ARG A 10 -5.90 23.48 -7.81
N LEU A 11 -6.51 23.92 -6.70
CA LEU A 11 -5.83 23.96 -5.40
C LEU A 11 -5.32 22.58 -4.98
N LEU A 12 -6.13 21.53 -5.16
CA LEU A 12 -5.70 20.16 -4.89
C LEU A 12 -4.72 19.60 -5.93
N GLY A 13 -4.66 20.13 -7.15
CA GLY A 13 -3.63 19.80 -8.12
C GLY A 13 -2.27 20.37 -7.68
N ASP A 14 -2.27 21.62 -7.21
CA ASP A 14 -1.05 22.33 -6.80
C ASP A 14 -0.51 21.82 -5.44
N MET A 15 -1.40 21.44 -4.52
CA MET A 15 -1.03 20.98 -3.16
C MET A 15 -1.19 19.47 -2.95
N GLY A 16 -1.78 18.76 -3.90
CA GLY A 16 -2.05 17.34 -3.80
C GLY A 16 -0.81 16.49 -3.96
N GLN A 17 -0.97 15.22 -3.65
CA GLN A 17 0.03 14.21 -3.87
C GLN A 17 -0.40 13.33 -5.03
N ALA A 18 0.54 13.04 -5.92
CA ALA A 18 0.34 12.05 -6.95
C ALA A 18 0.30 10.65 -6.30
N CYS A 19 -0.56 9.79 -6.82
CA CYS A 19 -0.71 8.42 -6.37
C CYS A 19 -1.00 7.49 -7.53
N HIS A 20 -0.71 6.20 -7.33
CA HIS A 20 -1.19 5.15 -8.20
C HIS A 20 -2.42 4.51 -7.57
N TRP A 21 -3.48 4.39 -8.35
CA TRP A 21 -4.71 3.73 -7.95
C TRP A 21 -4.88 2.43 -8.74
N ARG A 22 -5.32 1.37 -8.05
CA ARG A 22 -5.71 0.10 -8.66
C ARG A 22 -7.10 -0.27 -8.18
N ARG A 23 -7.98 -0.58 -9.12
CA ARG A 23 -9.33 -1.04 -8.81
C ARG A 23 -9.30 -2.48 -8.31
N ALA A 24 -9.99 -2.72 -7.22
CA ALA A 24 -10.17 -4.03 -6.61
C ALA A 24 -11.34 -4.78 -7.25
N PHE A 25 -11.18 -6.09 -7.34
CA PHE A 25 -12.22 -7.03 -7.73
C PHE A 25 -12.23 -8.19 -6.73
N LEU A 26 -13.41 -8.61 -6.32
CA LEU A 26 -13.56 -9.83 -5.54
C LEU A 26 -13.11 -11.02 -6.39
N CYS A 27 -12.25 -11.86 -5.83
CA CYS A 27 -11.79 -13.05 -6.50
C CYS A 27 -12.92 -14.07 -6.60
N PRO A 28 -13.17 -14.68 -7.78
CA PRO A 28 -14.16 -15.75 -7.93
C PRO A 28 -13.86 -17.02 -7.12
N CYS A 29 -12.66 -17.16 -6.56
CA CYS A 29 -12.31 -18.30 -5.70
C CYS A 29 -13.00 -18.26 -4.32
N ARG A 30 -13.74 -17.20 -4.01
CA ARG A 30 -14.47 -17.09 -2.75
C ARG A 30 -15.59 -18.11 -2.67
N THR A 31 -15.72 -18.73 -1.52
CA THR A 31 -16.82 -19.65 -1.24
C THR A 31 -18.13 -18.86 -1.13
N PRO A 32 -19.23 -19.29 -1.78
CA PRO A 32 -20.50 -18.57 -1.75
C PRO A 32 -21.09 -18.39 -0.34
N TYR A 33 -20.82 -19.34 0.57
CA TYR A 33 -21.46 -19.38 1.88
C TYR A 33 -20.71 -18.61 2.96
N SER A 34 -19.38 -18.73 3.04
CA SER A 34 -18.59 -18.03 4.07
C SER A 34 -17.89 -16.77 3.54
N GLY A 35 -17.88 -16.55 2.22
CA GLY A 35 -17.13 -15.46 1.59
C GLY A 35 -15.61 -15.59 1.71
N ALA A 36 -15.13 -16.70 2.30
CA ALA A 36 -13.72 -16.98 2.49
C ALA A 36 -13.06 -17.33 1.16
N ALA A 37 -11.87 -16.79 0.94
CA ALA A 37 -11.07 -17.08 -0.23
C ALA A 37 -10.27 -18.37 -0.06
N ASP A 38 -10.06 -19.07 -1.17
CA ASP A 38 -9.06 -20.12 -1.24
C ASP A 38 -7.65 -19.52 -1.02
N HIS A 39 -6.99 -20.00 0.03
CA HIS A 39 -5.67 -19.56 0.50
C HIS A 39 -4.54 -19.87 -0.50
N LEU A 40 -4.77 -20.78 -1.44
CA LEU A 40 -3.82 -21.18 -2.48
C LEU A 40 -4.20 -20.65 -3.86
N CYS A 41 -5.19 -19.76 -3.96
CA CYS A 41 -5.61 -19.21 -5.25
C CYS A 41 -4.48 -18.37 -5.88
N PRO A 42 -3.98 -18.72 -7.08
CA PRO A 42 -2.87 -18.00 -7.71
C PRO A 42 -3.24 -16.60 -8.21
N ASN A 43 -4.55 -16.28 -8.28
CA ASN A 43 -5.02 -14.98 -8.76
C ASN A 43 -5.07 -13.92 -7.66
N CYS A 44 -5.36 -14.33 -6.41
CA CYS A 44 -5.50 -13.41 -5.28
C CYS A 44 -4.55 -13.72 -4.11
N ASN A 45 -3.75 -14.77 -4.22
CA ASN A 45 -2.82 -15.23 -3.18
C ASN A 45 -3.47 -15.40 -1.80
N GLY A 46 -4.73 -15.86 -1.78
CA GLY A 46 -5.50 -16.03 -0.54
C GLY A 46 -6.15 -14.77 0.03
N LEU A 47 -5.91 -13.59 -0.56
CA LEU A 47 -6.50 -12.33 -0.10
C LEU A 47 -7.99 -12.20 -0.44
N GLY A 48 -8.49 -13.00 -1.39
CA GLY A 48 -9.86 -12.93 -1.88
C GLY A 48 -10.17 -11.69 -2.71
N THR A 49 -9.19 -10.84 -2.95
CA THR A 49 -9.29 -9.63 -3.77
C THR A 49 -8.07 -9.59 -4.68
N PHE A 50 -8.27 -9.16 -5.92
CA PHE A 50 -7.18 -8.88 -6.84
C PHE A 50 -7.36 -7.49 -7.43
N TRP A 51 -6.28 -6.91 -7.95
CA TRP A 51 -6.25 -5.52 -8.38
C TRP A 51 -5.81 -5.39 -9.83
N THR A 52 -6.44 -4.49 -10.57
CA THR A 52 -6.06 -4.17 -11.96
C THR A 52 -4.67 -3.54 -12.05
N LYS A 53 -4.22 -3.27 -13.28
CA LYS A 53 -3.08 -2.40 -13.52
C LYS A 53 -3.29 -1.03 -12.85
N HIS A 54 -2.20 -0.40 -12.44
CA HIS A 54 -2.22 0.94 -11.87
C HIS A 54 -2.67 1.99 -12.89
N ILE A 55 -3.39 2.97 -12.37
CA ILE A 55 -3.83 4.19 -13.05
C ILE A 55 -3.26 5.36 -12.25
N GLU A 56 -2.68 6.33 -12.94
CA GLU A 56 -2.19 7.56 -12.31
C GLU A 56 -3.36 8.40 -11.80
N ALA A 57 -3.22 8.92 -10.59
CA ALA A 57 -4.22 9.74 -9.92
C ALA A 57 -3.57 10.76 -8.98
N HIS A 58 -4.40 11.59 -8.35
CA HIS A 58 -3.96 12.64 -7.44
C HIS A 58 -4.97 12.85 -6.32
N THR A 59 -4.48 13.19 -5.13
CA THR A 59 -5.34 13.38 -3.97
C THR A 59 -4.75 14.34 -2.96
N GLY A 60 -5.59 15.05 -2.22
CA GLY A 60 -5.17 15.93 -1.12
C GLY A 60 -5.19 15.18 0.22
N LEU A 61 -4.08 15.18 0.94
CA LEU A 61 -4.05 14.62 2.29
C LEU A 61 -4.71 15.59 3.28
N THR A 62 -5.80 15.16 3.92
CA THR A 62 -6.55 16.00 4.85
C THR A 62 -6.14 15.65 6.29
N GLY A 63 -5.62 16.63 7.03
CA GLY A 63 -4.98 16.43 8.34
C GLY A 63 -5.87 15.93 9.48
N LEU A 64 -5.20 15.63 10.60
CA LEU A 64 -5.59 14.97 11.88
C LEU A 64 -6.97 15.23 12.51
N LYS A 65 -7.76 16.23 12.08
CA LYS A 65 -9.01 16.58 12.79
C LYS A 65 -10.10 15.53 12.59
N THR A 66 -10.25 15.01 11.37
CA THR A 66 -11.15 13.88 11.10
C THR A 66 -10.66 12.61 11.80
N ALA A 67 -9.33 12.41 11.89
CA ALA A 67 -8.74 11.28 12.64
C ALA A 67 -9.14 11.26 14.12
N ARG A 68 -9.30 12.43 14.76
CA ARG A 68 -9.72 12.55 16.17
C ARG A 68 -11.15 12.08 16.43
N GLU A 69 -12.10 12.43 15.57
CA GLU A 69 -13.50 11.98 15.70
C GLU A 69 -13.64 10.46 15.49
N TRP A 70 -12.79 9.88 14.66
CA TRP A 70 -12.77 8.45 14.39
C TRP A 70 -12.06 7.64 15.47
N ALA A 71 -11.01 8.21 16.07
CA ALA A 71 -10.37 7.67 17.26
C ALA A 71 -11.37 7.52 18.42
N SER A 72 -12.31 8.47 18.58
CA SER A 72 -13.36 8.36 19.62
C SER A 72 -14.39 7.24 19.39
N PHE A 73 -14.51 6.70 18.17
CA PHE A 73 -15.42 5.57 17.87
C PHE A 73 -14.72 4.21 17.88
N GLY A 74 -13.42 4.14 18.24
CA GLY A 74 -12.67 2.89 18.31
C GLY A 74 -12.41 2.21 16.96
N MET A 75 -12.73 2.87 15.84
CA MET A 75 -12.60 2.34 14.48
C MET A 75 -11.31 2.80 13.79
N TRP A 76 -10.48 3.59 14.48
CA TRP A 76 -9.26 4.17 13.95
C TRP A 76 -8.05 3.32 14.33
N GLU A 77 -7.28 2.91 13.33
CA GLU A 77 -5.98 2.30 13.55
C GLU A 77 -4.86 3.30 13.33
N SER A 78 -3.75 3.14 14.07
CA SER A 78 -2.58 3.99 13.88
C SER A 78 -2.09 3.88 12.44
N GLY A 79 -2.07 4.99 11.72
CA GLY A 79 -1.65 5.04 10.32
C GLY A 79 -2.78 5.11 9.29
N ASP A 80 -4.06 5.11 9.70
CA ASP A 80 -5.17 5.46 8.82
C ASP A 80 -5.03 6.91 8.30
N VAL A 81 -5.50 7.16 7.07
CA VAL A 81 -5.41 8.45 6.39
C VAL A 81 -6.75 8.85 5.80
N VAL A 82 -7.05 10.15 5.83
CA VAL A 82 -8.23 10.71 5.16
C VAL A 82 -7.78 11.56 3.98
N TRP A 83 -8.30 11.21 2.81
CA TRP A 83 -8.00 11.87 1.56
C TRP A 83 -9.18 12.66 1.04
N SER A 84 -8.92 13.87 0.56
CA SER A 84 -9.86 14.65 -0.25
C SER A 84 -9.53 14.41 -1.71
N VAL A 85 -10.45 13.77 -2.43
CA VAL A 85 -10.28 13.36 -3.82
C VAL A 85 -10.98 14.37 -4.74
N PRO A 86 -10.24 15.06 -5.63
CA PRO A 86 -10.81 15.92 -6.66
C PRO A 86 -11.74 15.15 -7.58
N SER A 87 -12.77 15.82 -8.11
CA SER A 87 -13.71 15.21 -9.06
C SER A 87 -13.09 14.86 -10.41
N ASP A 88 -11.97 15.50 -10.78
CA ASP A 88 -11.22 15.23 -12.00
C ASP A 88 -10.11 14.19 -11.82
N SER A 89 -9.97 13.61 -10.63
CA SER A 89 -9.01 12.54 -10.38
C SER A 89 -9.56 11.19 -10.80
N ALA A 90 -8.72 10.32 -11.37
CA ALA A 90 -9.10 8.93 -11.62
C ALA A 90 -9.55 8.22 -10.34
N LEU A 91 -8.95 8.58 -9.19
CA LEU A 91 -9.31 8.06 -7.87
C LEU A 91 -10.74 8.42 -7.44
N TYR A 92 -11.41 9.36 -8.10
CA TYR A 92 -12.79 9.73 -7.78
C TYR A 92 -13.76 8.54 -7.88
N GLY A 93 -13.46 7.59 -8.78
CA GLY A 93 -14.21 6.35 -8.95
C GLY A 93 -13.79 5.21 -8.02
N ALA A 94 -13.01 5.48 -6.97
CA ALA A 94 -12.51 4.43 -6.08
C ALA A 94 -13.63 3.78 -5.25
N GLY A 95 -13.57 2.47 -5.11
CA GLY A 95 -14.42 1.65 -4.25
C GLY A 95 -13.68 1.17 -2.99
N GLU A 96 -14.40 0.48 -2.11
CA GLU A 96 -13.76 -0.23 -0.99
C GLU A 96 -12.80 -1.31 -1.49
N SER A 97 -11.75 -1.58 -0.72
CA SER A 97 -10.64 -2.48 -1.07
C SER A 97 -9.74 -2.03 -2.23
N ASP A 98 -10.07 -0.96 -2.96
CA ASP A 98 -9.17 -0.40 -3.97
C ASP A 98 -7.82 -0.03 -3.35
N GLN A 99 -6.72 -0.31 -4.07
CA GLN A 99 -5.37 -0.04 -3.58
C GLN A 99 -4.91 1.35 -4.03
N VAL A 100 -4.27 2.09 -3.13
CA VAL A 100 -3.67 3.40 -3.38
C VAL A 100 -2.23 3.40 -2.90
N VAL A 101 -1.31 3.78 -3.79
CA VAL A 101 0.13 3.86 -3.52
C VAL A 101 0.58 5.30 -3.64
N MET A 102 1.19 5.84 -2.59
CA MET A 102 1.63 7.24 -2.56
C MET A 102 3.01 7.38 -3.21
N ILE A 103 3.06 7.90 -4.44
CA ILE A 103 4.31 7.94 -5.23
C ILE A 103 5.25 9.06 -4.82
N ASN A 104 4.75 10.10 -4.17
CA ASN A 104 5.56 11.22 -3.68
C ASN A 104 6.08 11.02 -2.25
N SER A 105 5.81 9.86 -1.64
CA SER A 105 6.23 9.54 -0.28
C SER A 105 7.02 8.24 -0.22
N GLU A 106 7.87 8.12 0.79
CA GLU A 106 8.64 6.91 1.07
C GLU A 106 8.64 6.65 2.57
N GLU A 107 8.61 5.38 2.93
CA GLU A 107 8.77 4.95 4.31
C GLU A 107 9.83 3.88 4.44
N THR A 108 10.38 3.76 5.64
CA THR A 108 11.32 2.70 5.96
C THR A 108 10.58 1.39 6.15
N TRP A 109 11.11 0.34 5.55
CA TRP A 109 10.69 -1.04 5.77
C TRP A 109 11.89 -1.83 6.28
N ASN A 110 11.64 -2.71 7.25
CA ASN A 110 12.63 -3.67 7.72
C ASN A 110 11.99 -5.06 7.67
N GLY A 111 12.74 -6.04 7.21
CA GLY A 111 12.31 -7.43 7.18
C GLY A 111 13.47 -8.37 7.49
N THR A 112 13.11 -9.55 7.97
CA THR A 112 14.04 -10.67 8.11
C THR A 112 13.61 -11.74 7.12
N LEU A 113 14.52 -12.13 6.26
CA LEU A 113 14.30 -13.08 5.17
C LEU A 113 15.33 -14.19 5.23
N THR A 114 15.08 -15.29 4.54
CA THR A 114 16.00 -16.43 4.42
C THR A 114 16.32 -16.63 2.95
N ARG A 115 17.61 -16.65 2.59
CA ARG A 115 18.01 -16.80 1.19
C ARG A 115 17.56 -18.14 0.61
N GLY A 116 16.91 -18.12 -0.54
CA GLY A 116 16.41 -19.30 -1.25
C GLY A 116 15.06 -19.82 -0.74
N ALA A 117 14.49 -19.20 0.30
CA ALA A 117 13.21 -19.64 0.82
C ALA A 117 12.05 -19.28 -0.14
N PRO A 118 10.98 -20.10 -0.22
CA PRO A 118 9.84 -19.81 -1.11
C PRO A 118 9.17 -18.45 -0.85
N ASP A 119 9.26 -17.97 0.39
CA ASP A 119 8.75 -16.69 0.90
C ASP A 119 9.81 -15.58 0.96
N GLU A 120 11.00 -15.78 0.37
CA GLU A 120 11.99 -14.72 0.20
C GLU A 120 11.46 -13.66 -0.79
N ARG A 121 10.80 -12.64 -0.24
CA ARG A 121 10.13 -11.58 -1.00
C ARG A 121 10.42 -10.20 -0.42
N LEU A 122 10.90 -9.31 -1.29
CA LEU A 122 11.00 -7.89 -1.03
C LEU A 122 9.59 -7.27 -1.03
N PRO A 123 9.36 -6.18 -0.28
CA PRO A 123 8.06 -5.55 -0.21
C PRO A 123 7.62 -5.02 -1.59
N ALA A 124 6.33 -5.10 -1.88
CA ALA A 124 5.78 -4.40 -3.03
C ALA A 124 6.11 -2.90 -2.99
N TYR A 125 6.25 -2.30 -4.18
CA TYR A 125 6.58 -0.89 -4.36
C TYR A 125 7.89 -0.46 -3.66
N LEU A 126 8.87 -1.36 -3.62
CA LEU A 126 10.25 -1.07 -3.25
C LEU A 126 10.80 0.09 -4.07
N VAL A 127 11.44 1.05 -3.39
CA VAL A 127 12.14 2.17 -4.02
C VAL A 127 13.64 1.90 -4.06
N LYS A 128 14.21 1.52 -2.92
CA LYS A 128 15.63 1.16 -2.82
C LYS A 128 15.88 0.29 -1.59
N ILE A 129 16.91 -0.56 -1.67
CA ILE A 129 17.47 -1.24 -0.52
C ILE A 129 18.56 -0.31 0.07
N GLU A 130 18.55 -0.12 1.39
CA GLU A 130 19.51 0.73 2.10
C GLU A 130 20.65 -0.08 2.69
N ASP A 131 20.34 -1.22 3.31
CA ASP A 131 21.34 -2.04 3.99
C ASP A 131 20.88 -3.50 4.12
N VAL A 132 21.85 -4.41 4.23
CA VAL A 132 21.63 -5.85 4.44
C VAL A 132 22.60 -6.32 5.51
N PHE A 133 22.10 -7.10 6.45
CA PHE A 133 22.88 -7.61 7.58
C PHE A 133 22.74 -9.12 7.68
N VAL A 134 23.88 -9.80 7.86
CA VAL A 134 23.91 -11.23 8.21
C VAL A 134 24.64 -11.42 9.52
N LEU A 135 24.14 -12.35 10.33
CA LEU A 135 24.88 -12.82 11.48
C LEU A 135 25.90 -13.88 11.03
N THR A 136 27.17 -13.67 11.37
CA THR A 136 28.30 -14.56 11.02
C THR A 136 28.76 -15.45 12.18
N GLY A 137 28.06 -15.38 13.32
CA GLY A 137 28.35 -16.11 14.54
C GLY A 137 27.40 -15.68 15.67
N ASN A 138 27.69 -16.13 16.90
CA ASN A 138 26.80 -15.95 18.06
C ASN A 138 27.23 -14.79 18.99
N GLY A 139 28.04 -13.85 18.51
CA GLY A 139 28.56 -12.72 19.30
C GLY A 139 28.06 -11.34 18.84
N PRO A 140 28.21 -10.28 19.66
CA PRO A 140 27.81 -8.93 19.31
C PRO A 140 28.64 -8.30 18.16
N GLU A 141 29.80 -8.87 17.83
CA GLU A 141 30.71 -8.39 16.77
C GLU A 141 30.55 -9.12 15.42
N THR A 142 29.63 -10.08 15.31
CA THR A 142 29.47 -10.92 14.11
C THR A 142 28.36 -10.43 13.18
N VAL A 143 28.44 -9.17 12.73
CA VAL A 143 27.54 -8.62 11.70
C VAL A 143 28.34 -8.31 10.44
N ALA A 144 28.07 -9.04 9.36
CA ALA A 144 28.59 -8.70 8.04
C ALA A 144 27.52 -7.99 7.20
N ARG A 145 27.97 -7.15 6.26
CA ARG A 145 27.12 -6.41 5.32
C ARG A 145 27.37 -6.91 3.90
N PRO A 146 26.54 -7.83 3.39
CA PRO A 146 26.59 -8.26 2.00
C PRO A 146 26.32 -7.09 1.04
N GLY A 147 26.61 -7.28 -0.24
CA GLY A 147 26.23 -6.35 -1.29
C GLY A 147 24.71 -6.18 -1.38
N LEU A 148 24.24 -5.03 -1.84
CA LEU A 148 22.81 -4.75 -1.94
C LEU A 148 22.18 -5.56 -3.08
N ALA A 149 21.03 -6.17 -2.79
CA ALA A 149 20.24 -6.83 -3.82
C ALA A 149 19.55 -5.81 -4.75
N SER A 150 19.13 -6.28 -5.91
CA SER A 150 18.07 -5.66 -6.71
C SER A 150 16.83 -6.56 -6.68
N MET A 151 15.71 -6.12 -7.26
CA MET A 151 14.46 -6.88 -7.23
C MET A 151 14.16 -7.51 -8.59
N GLN A 152 13.87 -8.81 -8.63
CA GLN A 152 13.36 -9.51 -9.81
C GLN A 152 11.87 -9.25 -10.02
N ALA A 153 11.38 -9.49 -11.24
CA ALA A 153 9.96 -9.75 -11.46
C ALA A 153 9.48 -10.87 -10.51
N GLY A 154 8.44 -10.60 -9.71
CA GLY A 154 7.94 -11.52 -8.68
C GLY A 154 8.48 -11.27 -7.26
N GLY A 155 9.30 -10.22 -7.06
CA GLY A 155 9.66 -9.74 -5.72
C GLY A 155 10.84 -10.45 -5.06
N ALA A 156 11.40 -11.48 -5.69
CA ALA A 156 12.62 -12.12 -5.18
C ALA A 156 13.85 -11.19 -5.29
N PRO A 157 14.74 -11.18 -4.29
CA PRO A 157 15.99 -10.43 -4.36
C PRO A 157 16.99 -11.09 -5.31
N ILE A 158 17.66 -10.29 -6.13
CA ILE A 158 18.79 -10.69 -6.98
C ILE A 158 20.07 -10.12 -6.37
N TRP A 159 20.98 -11.00 -6.01
CA TRP A 159 22.28 -10.64 -5.45
C TRP A 159 23.33 -10.55 -6.56
N PRO A 160 24.20 -9.53 -6.56
CA PRO A 160 25.39 -9.52 -7.40
C PRO A 160 26.26 -10.74 -7.13
N ASP A 161 26.98 -11.24 -8.13
CA ASP A 161 27.73 -12.50 -8.09
C ASP A 161 28.56 -12.66 -6.79
N GLY A 162 28.14 -13.61 -5.96
CA GLY A 162 28.80 -13.97 -4.69
C GLY A 162 28.66 -12.95 -3.55
N GLN A 163 27.93 -11.85 -3.74
CA GLN A 163 27.84 -10.77 -2.74
C GLN A 163 26.59 -10.84 -1.85
N GLY A 164 25.75 -11.87 -1.97
CA GLY A 164 24.59 -12.07 -1.10
C GLY A 164 24.88 -12.92 0.15
N PRO A 165 23.93 -13.00 1.10
CA PRO A 165 23.93 -13.98 2.20
C PRO A 165 24.17 -15.41 1.69
N ALA A 166 24.67 -16.37 2.47
CA ALA A 166 24.76 -17.76 1.98
C ALA A 166 23.36 -18.37 1.74
N GLU A 167 23.26 -19.37 0.87
CA GLU A 167 21.98 -20.08 0.65
C GLU A 167 21.46 -20.67 1.97
N GLY A 168 20.18 -20.47 2.28
CA GLY A 168 19.58 -20.85 3.56
C GLY A 168 19.95 -19.96 4.75
N GLN A 169 20.81 -18.94 4.57
CA GLN A 169 21.17 -18.02 5.64
C GLN A 169 20.07 -16.98 5.84
N GLN A 170 19.71 -16.77 7.10
CA GLN A 170 18.82 -15.68 7.50
C GLN A 170 19.57 -14.35 7.47
N TYR A 171 18.92 -13.31 6.96
CA TYR A 171 19.44 -11.96 6.89
C TYR A 171 18.36 -10.94 7.21
N SER A 172 18.78 -9.79 7.71
CA SER A 172 17.91 -8.62 7.87
C SER A 172 18.18 -7.65 6.74
N ILE A 173 17.12 -7.02 6.25
CA ILE A 173 17.17 -6.03 5.18
C ILE A 173 16.44 -4.77 5.62
N ARG A 174 17.06 -3.62 5.34
CA ARG A 174 16.46 -2.31 5.50
C ARG A 174 16.27 -1.69 4.12
N ALA A 175 15.08 -1.17 3.86
CA ALA A 175 14.72 -0.60 2.57
C ALA A 175 13.80 0.62 2.70
N ARG A 176 13.63 1.31 1.57
CA ARG A 176 12.59 2.32 1.35
C ARG A 176 11.55 1.75 0.40
N ARG A 177 10.27 1.93 0.74
CA ARG A 177 9.13 1.56 -0.11
C ARG A 177 8.10 2.68 -0.15
N ARG A 178 7.19 2.61 -1.13
CA ARG A 178 6.05 3.53 -1.20
C ARG A 178 4.98 3.12 -0.19
N PRO A 179 4.48 4.06 0.64
CA PRO A 179 3.31 3.80 1.49
C PRO A 179 2.14 3.34 0.65
N THR A 180 1.57 2.20 1.03
CA THR A 180 0.46 1.55 0.33
C THR A 180 -0.72 1.42 1.27
N PHE A 181 -1.90 1.72 0.76
CA PHE A 181 -3.15 1.69 1.49
C PHE A 181 -4.21 0.97 0.67
N PHE A 182 -5.26 0.51 1.33
CA PHE A 182 -6.53 0.19 0.69
C PHE A 182 -7.60 1.16 1.16
N ILE A 183 -8.60 1.41 0.32
CA ILE A 183 -9.79 2.16 0.73
C ILE A 183 -10.57 1.29 1.72
N PHE A 184 -10.46 1.62 3.01
CA PHE A 184 -11.09 0.84 4.08
C PHE A 184 -12.60 1.03 4.11
N LYS A 185 -13.03 2.28 3.95
CA LYS A 185 -14.43 2.64 3.90
C LYS A 185 -14.62 3.78 2.94
N ASN A 186 -15.52 3.60 1.99
CA ASN A 186 -16.02 4.73 1.21
C ASN A 186 -17.13 5.38 2.02
N LEU A 187 -17.01 6.67 2.35
CA LEU A 187 -18.08 7.40 3.01
C LEU A 187 -19.00 7.94 1.93
N PRO A 188 -20.21 7.39 1.73
CA PRO A 188 -21.21 8.07 0.94
C PRO A 188 -21.52 9.40 1.64
N GLN A 189 -20.96 10.48 1.14
CA GLN A 189 -21.44 11.81 1.46
C GLN A 189 -22.54 12.10 0.45
N ASP A 190 -23.80 12.19 0.89
CA ASP A 190 -24.93 12.61 0.05
C ASP A 190 -24.74 14.01 -0.58
N ARG A 191 -23.71 14.75 -0.15
CA ARG A 191 -23.29 16.03 -0.71
C ARG A 191 -22.21 15.94 -1.79
N ALA A 192 -21.78 14.76 -2.22
CA ALA A 192 -20.79 14.62 -3.29
C ALA A 192 -21.35 15.00 -4.68
N HIS A 193 -22.67 15.17 -4.80
CA HIS A 193 -23.33 15.65 -6.00
C HIS A 193 -24.25 16.82 -5.64
N HIS A 194 -23.98 18.02 -6.17
CA HIS A 194 -24.86 19.17 -5.97
C HIS A 194 -25.23 19.79 -7.32
N GLY A 195 -26.52 19.74 -7.67
CA GLY A 195 -27.02 20.23 -8.95
C GLY A 195 -26.44 19.47 -10.16
N GLY A 196 -26.21 18.16 -10.02
CA GLY A 196 -25.64 17.30 -11.07
C GLY A 196 -24.13 17.43 -11.28
N LYS A 197 -23.43 18.22 -10.47
CA LYS A 197 -21.97 18.36 -10.53
C LYS A 197 -21.31 17.48 -9.48
N ASP A 198 -20.26 16.78 -9.92
CA ASP A 198 -19.35 16.05 -9.05
C ASP A 198 -18.55 17.02 -8.19
N LEU A 199 -18.72 16.90 -6.88
CA LEU A 199 -17.98 17.63 -5.87
C LEU A 199 -16.87 16.73 -5.31
N PRO A 200 -15.75 17.32 -4.86
CA PRO A 200 -14.69 16.57 -4.20
C PRO A 200 -15.24 15.70 -3.07
N ARG A 201 -14.77 14.44 -3.00
CA ARG A 201 -15.22 13.47 -2.00
C ARG A 201 -14.12 13.15 -1.01
N ARG A 202 -14.50 12.61 0.16
CA ARG A 202 -13.54 12.10 1.14
C ARG A 202 -13.52 10.58 1.15
N VAL A 203 -12.33 10.02 1.21
CA VAL A 203 -12.13 8.58 1.35
C VAL A 203 -11.18 8.29 2.50
N VAL A 204 -11.36 7.15 3.16
CA VAL A 204 -10.50 6.69 4.25
C VAL A 204 -9.62 5.56 3.74
N GLY A 205 -8.31 5.77 3.79
CA GLY A 205 -7.30 4.76 3.50
C GLY A 205 -6.80 4.11 4.79
N ARG A 206 -6.66 2.79 4.79
CA ARG A 206 -5.98 2.02 5.83
C ARG A 206 -4.73 1.36 5.27
N ARG A 207 -3.71 1.21 6.11
CA ARG A 207 -2.44 0.55 5.75
C ARG A 207 -2.68 -0.81 5.11
N PHE A 208 -2.04 -1.07 3.98
CA PHE A 208 -2.27 -2.29 3.21
C PHE A 208 -1.81 -3.55 3.94
N GLU A 209 -0.89 -3.45 4.89
CA GLU A 209 -0.46 -4.54 5.75
C GLU A 209 -1.61 -5.10 6.61
N LEU A 210 -2.61 -4.26 6.90
CA LEU A 210 -3.81 -4.63 7.64
C LEU A 210 -4.86 -5.28 6.75
N PHE A 211 -4.62 -5.34 5.43
CA PHE A 211 -5.48 -6.04 4.49
C PHE A 211 -5.29 -7.55 4.67
N GLY A 212 -6.19 -8.20 5.40
CA GLY A 212 -6.25 -9.67 5.50
C GLY A 212 -5.21 -10.34 6.40
N ALA A 213 -4.49 -9.59 7.24
CA ALA A 213 -3.60 -10.06 8.33
C ALA A 213 -2.99 -11.46 8.14
N GLY A 214 -2.02 -11.56 7.21
CA GLY A 214 -1.24 -12.78 6.95
C GLY A 214 -0.58 -12.72 5.57
N GLN A 215 0.56 -12.03 5.46
CA GLN A 215 1.25 -11.78 4.19
C GLN A 215 1.58 -13.05 3.40
N LYS A 216 1.10 -13.10 2.14
CA LYS A 216 1.75 -13.75 0.99
C LYS A 216 1.53 -12.84 -0.22
N GLU A 217 2.46 -11.91 -0.46
CA GLU A 217 2.57 -11.22 -1.76
C GLU A 217 3.48 -12.01 -2.70
#